data_AF-A0A9X8MHC6-F1
#
_entry.id   AF-A0A9X8MHC6-F1
#
_cell.length_a   1.000
_cell.length_b   1.000
_cell.length_c   1.000
_cell.angle_alpha   90.00
_cell.angle_beta   90.00
_cell.angle_gamma   90.00
#
_symmetry.space_group_name_H-M   'P 1'
#
loop_
_entity.id
_entity.type
_entity.pdbx_description
1 polymer ?
#
loop_
_entity_poly.entity_id
_entity_poly.type
_entity_poly.pdbx_seq_one_letter_code
_entity_poly.pdbx_strand_id
1 'polypeptide(L)' 'MNIEDMAAAIAKWSSTQPLTRKAYLFGSRVRGTHRPDSDLDVAVKVFTLPADSCPLATWIGESHRLEA' A
#
# COMPACT_ATOMS: atom_id res chain seq x y z
N MET A 1 -2.62 16.21 -10.20
CA MET A 1 -1.77 15.02 -10.18
C MET A 1 -2.47 13.95 -11.00
N ASN A 2 -1.83 13.41 -12.03
CA ASN A 2 -2.42 12.33 -12.83
C ASN A 2 -2.18 10.97 -12.13
N ILE A 3 -2.66 9.87 -12.70
CA ILE A 3 -2.54 8.55 -12.08
C ILE A 3 -1.09 8.04 -12.11
N GLU A 4 -0.30 8.47 -13.10
CA GLU A 4 1.10 8.14 -13.28
C GLU A 4 1.98 8.75 -12.17
N ASP A 5 1.73 10.01 -11.82
CA ASP A 5 2.39 10.72 -10.72
C ASP A 5 2.09 10.00 -9.38
N MET A 6 0.83 9.61 -9.17
CA MET A 6 0.42 8.86 -7.98
C MET A 6 1.09 7.49 -7.92
N ALA A 7 1.14 6.78 -9.06
CA ALA A 7 1.80 5.48 -9.15
C ALA A 7 3.29 5.60 -8.86
N ALA A 8 3.97 6.63 -9.38
CA ALA A 8 5.38 6.89 -9.10
C ALA A 8 5.62 7.22 -7.62
N ALA A 9 4.75 8.03 -7.00
CA ALA A 9 4.83 8.35 -5.57
C ALA A 9 4.68 7.10 -4.69
N ILE A 10 3.68 6.26 -4.97
CA ILE A 10 3.45 5.02 -4.23
C ILE A 10 4.54 3.97 -4.50
N ALA A 11 5.06 3.88 -5.72
CA ALA A 11 6.22 3.03 -6.02
C ALA A 11 7.45 3.46 -5.22
N LYS A 12 7.73 4.77 -5.17
CA LYS A 12 8.82 5.32 -4.36
C LYS A 12 8.63 5.02 -2.88
N TRP A 13 7.47 5.33 -2.31
CA TRP A 13 7.17 5.02 -0.91
C TRP A 13 7.31 3.53 -0.61
N SER A 14 6.64 2.66 -1.38
CA SER A 14 6.64 1.21 -1.14
C SER A 14 8.03 0.59 -1.20
N SER A 15 8.93 1.10 -2.04
CA SER A 15 10.33 0.64 -2.08
C SER A 15 11.13 0.90 -0.81
N THR A 16 10.69 1.84 0.04
CA THR A 16 11.32 2.13 1.34
C THR A 16 10.78 1.26 2.47
N GLN A 17 9.73 0.48 2.22
CA GLN A 17 9.03 -0.31 3.23
C GLN A 17 9.49 -1.77 3.17
N PRO A 18 10.26 -2.28 4.15
CA PRO A 18 10.92 -3.59 4.05
C PRO A 18 9.97 -4.78 3.81
N LEU A 19 8.75 -4.69 4.33
CA LEU A 19 7.76 -5.77 4.25
C LEU A 19 6.85 -5.65 3.04
N THR A 20 6.89 -4.55 2.28
CA THR A 20 6.06 -4.39 1.10
C THR A 20 6.61 -5.22 -0.05
N ARG A 21 5.81 -6.18 -0.51
CA ARG A 21 6.10 -6.99 -1.71
C ARG A 21 5.55 -6.35 -2.97
N LYS A 22 4.34 -5.80 -2.92
CA LYS A 22 3.67 -5.07 -4.02
C LYS A 22 2.72 -4.03 -3.45
N ALA A 23 2.53 -2.94 -4.20
CA ALA A 23 1.47 -1.96 -3.96
C ALA A 23 0.61 -1.83 -5.23
N TYR A 24 -0.69 -1.67 -5.05
CA TYR A 24 -1.67 -1.53 -6.12
C TYR A 24 -2.50 -0.28 -5.88
N LEU A 25 -2.62 0.58 -6.89
CA LEU A 25 -3.62 1.63 -6.88
C LEU A 25 -4.98 1.03 -7.25
N PHE A 26 -6.02 1.44 -6.54
CA PHE A 26 -7.39 1.07 -6.89
C PHE A 26 -8.34 2.25 -6.65
N GLY A 27 -9.64 1.96 -6.62
CA GLY A 27 -10.62 2.96 -6.19
C GLY A 27 -10.98 4.01 -7.23
N SER A 28 -11.52 5.13 -6.74
CA SER A 28 -12.18 6.15 -7.57
C SER A 28 -11.23 6.82 -8.57
N ARG A 29 -9.97 7.04 -8.17
CA ARG A 29 -8.93 7.67 -9.01
C ARG A 29 -8.54 6.81 -10.20
N VAL A 30 -8.37 5.51 -9.99
CA VAL A 30 -8.10 4.55 -11.07
C VAL A 30 -9.31 4.40 -12.00
N ARG A 31 -10.54 4.43 -11.47
CA ARG A 31 -11.77 4.34 -12.28
C ARG A 31 -12.13 5.63 -13.03
N GLY A 32 -11.47 6.75 -12.73
CA GLY A 32 -11.82 8.06 -13.28
C GLY A 32 -13.12 8.66 -12.73
N THR A 33 -13.66 8.12 -11.64
CA THR A 33 -14.91 8.59 -10.99
C THR A 33 -14.63 9.40 -9.72
N HIS A 34 -13.42 9.94 -9.58
CA HIS A 34 -12.97 10.67 -8.40
C HIS A 34 -13.46 12.12 -8.44
N ARG A 35 -13.64 12.70 -7.25
CA ARG A 35 -13.84 14.14 -7.03
C ARG A 35 -12.50 14.80 -6.68
N PRO A 36 -12.40 16.14 -6.73
CA PRO A 36 -11.16 16.84 -6.37
C PRO A 36 -10.64 16.48 -4.97
N ASP A 37 -11.55 16.22 -4.03
CA ASP A 37 -11.30 15.87 -2.63
C ASP A 37 -11.21 14.35 -2.36
N SER A 38 -11.32 13.50 -3.38
CA SER A 38 -11.18 12.05 -3.18
C SER A 38 -9.78 11.68 -2.70
N ASP A 39 -9.71 10.68 -1.85
CA ASP A 39 -8.48 10.05 -1.38
C ASP A 39 -7.80 9.22 -2.49
N LEU A 40 -6.66 8.62 -2.14
CA LEU A 40 -5.94 7.66 -2.97
C LEU A 40 -5.96 6.29 -2.27
N ASP A 41 -6.65 5.34 -2.88
CA ASP A 41 -6.75 3.98 -2.38
C ASP A 41 -5.52 3.13 -2.79
N VAL A 42 -4.82 2.55 -1.81
CA VAL A 42 -3.64 1.71 -2.03
C VAL A 42 -3.79 0.36 -1.32
N ALA A 43 -3.72 -0.73 -2.07
CA ALA A 43 -3.67 -2.08 -1.52
C ALA A 43 -2.23 -2.58 -1.48
N VAL A 44 -1.79 -3.08 -0.32
CA VAL A 44 -0.42 -3.55 -0.10
C VAL A 44 -0.41 -5.06 0.08
N LYS A 45 0.45 -5.74 -0.69
CA LYS A 45 0.80 -7.14 -0.45
C LYS A 45 2.12 -7.17 0.33
N VAL A 46 2.12 -7.82 1.49
CA VAL A 46 3.31 -7.97 2.31
C VAL A 46 4.01 -9.31 2.09
N PHE A 47 5.30 -9.38 2.44
CA PHE A 47 5.99 -10.64 2.63
C PHE A 47 5.48 -11.35 3.89
N THR A 48 5.59 -12.68 3.92
CA THR A 48 5.42 -13.46 5.15
C THR A 48 6.79 -13.59 5.82
N LEU A 49 6.91 -13.22 7.09
CA LEU A 49 8.15 -13.45 7.83
C LEU A 49 8.33 -14.94 8.16
N PRO A 50 9.57 -15.43 8.34
CA PRO A 50 9.84 -16.86 8.53
C PRO A 50 9.12 -17.52 9.71
N ALA A 51 8.81 -16.76 10.76
CA ALA A 51 8.13 -17.26 11.95
C ALA A 51 6.59 -17.24 11.84
N ASP A 52 6.05 -16.64 10.78
CA ASP A 52 4.62 -16.43 10.62
C ASP A 52 3.99 -17.46 9.69
N SER A 53 2.76 -17.85 10.01
CA SER A 53 2.01 -18.85 9.24
C SER A 53 1.44 -18.30 7.93
N CYS A 54 1.19 -16.99 7.84
CA CYS A 54 0.62 -16.35 6.66
C CYS A 54 0.87 -14.82 6.64
N PRO A 55 0.65 -14.13 5.51
CA PRO A 55 0.83 -12.68 5.41
C PRO A 55 -0.03 -11.86 6.40
N LEU A 56 -1.21 -12.36 6.78
CA LEU A 56 -2.07 -11.70 7.77
C LEU A 56 -1.44 -11.72 9.17
N ALA A 57 -0.79 -12.83 9.55
CA ALA A 57 -0.07 -12.92 10.81
C ALA A 57 1.08 -11.90 10.87
N THR A 58 1.87 -11.78 9.79
CA THR A 58 2.91 -10.75 9.67
C THR A 58 2.34 -9.33 9.77
N TRP A 59 1.23 -9.04 9.08
CA TRP A 59 0.59 -7.72 9.16
C TRP A 59 0.16 -7.37 10.59
N ILE A 60 -0.54 -8.29 11.27
CA ILE A 60 -0.99 -8.08 12.65
C ILE A 60 0.21 -7.92 13.59
N GLY A 61 1.22 -8.79 13.46
CA GLY A 61 2.42 -8.76 14.30
C GLY A 61 3.20 -7.46 14.17
N GLU A 62 3.32 -6.91 12.96
CA GLU A 62 4.09 -5.68 12.69
C GLU A 62 3.26 -4.39 12.82
N SER A 63 1.94 -4.50 13.07
CA SER A 63 1.02 -3.35 13.12
C SER A 63 1.38 -2.32 14.19
N HIS A 64 2.05 -2.74 15.27
CA HIS A 64 2.54 -1.85 16.33
C HIS A 64 3.57 -0.81 15.82
N ARG A 65 4.23 -1.07 14.68
CA ARG A 65 5.17 -0.14 14.04
C ARG A 65 4.46 0.93 13.20
N LEU A 66 3.14 0.84 13.06
CA LEU A 66 2.29 1.79 12.36
C LEU A 66 1.67 2.83 13.30
N GLU A 67 1.78 2.65 14.62
CA GLU A 67 1.45 3.68 15.60
C GLU A 67 2.59 4.72 15.61
N ALA A 68 2.30 5.92 15.10
CA ALA A 68 3.14 7.10 15.21
C ALA A 68 2.86 7.85 16.52
#